data_AF-A0A259PBZ4-F1
#
_entry.id   AF-A0A259PBZ4-F1
#
_cell.length_a   1.000
_cell.length_b   1.000
_cell.length_c   1.000
_cell.angle_alpha   90.00
_cell.angle_beta   90.00
_cell.angle_gamma   90.00
#
_symmetry.space_group_name_H-M   'P 1'
#
loop_
_entity.id
_entity.type
_entity.pdbx_description
1 polymer ?
#
loop_
_entity_poly.entity_id
_entity_poly.type
_entity_poly.pdbx_seq_one_letter_code
_entity_poly.pdbx_strand_id
1 'polypeptide(L)' 'ATRFAAKEAFSKAIGLGMRMPMTWRSLQTLNEPSGKPVTSYLGALAQFMQDKNWEAHVTVSDEQDMAIAHVIVTQR' A
#
# COMPACT_ATOMS: atom_id res chain seq x y z
N ALA A 1 10.70 -2.12 -9.51
CA ALA A 1 10.36 -3.19 -8.55
C ALA A 1 9.66 -2.67 -7.28
N THR A 2 10.10 -1.54 -6.72
CA THR A 2 9.55 -0.92 -5.48
C THR A 2 8.03 -0.76 -5.44
N ARG A 3 7.39 -0.25 -6.50
CA ARG A 3 5.91 -0.14 -6.54
C ARG A 3 5.20 -1.49 -6.47
N PHE A 4 5.79 -2.54 -7.04
CA PHE A 4 5.23 -3.88 -6.94
C PHE A 4 5.36 -4.40 -5.50
N ALA A 5 6.54 -4.29 -4.90
CA ALA A 5 6.79 -4.69 -3.51
C ALA A 5 5.84 -3.96 -2.53
N ALA A 6 5.65 -2.65 -2.69
CA ALA A 6 4.74 -1.86 -1.86
C ALA A 6 3.28 -2.33 -1.97
N LYS A 7 2.81 -2.64 -3.18
CA LYS A 7 1.44 -3.12 -3.40
C LYS A 7 1.22 -4.52 -2.85
N GLU A 8 2.19 -5.41 -3.03
CA GLU A 8 2.18 -6.75 -2.44
C GLU A 8 2.16 -6.70 -0.91
N ALA A 9 3.07 -5.93 -0.30
CA ALA A 9 3.16 -5.73 1.14
C ALA A 9 1.85 -5.17 1.72
N PHE A 10 1.28 -4.14 1.08
CA PHE A 10 -0.02 -3.59 1.49
C PHE A 10 -1.13 -4.63 1.41
N SER A 11 -1.22 -5.37 0.30
CA SER A 11 -2.30 -6.35 0.10
C SER A 11 -2.30 -7.42 1.19
N LYS A 12 -1.11 -7.80 1.69
CA LYS A 12 -0.91 -8.72 2.80
C LYS A 12 -1.26 -8.08 4.14
N ALA A 13 -0.83 -6.84 4.36
CA ALA A 13 -1.09 -6.11 5.60
C ALA A 13 -2.59 -5.91 5.88
N ILE A 14 -3.40 -5.71 4.84
CA ILE A 14 -4.87 -5.63 4.97
C ILE A 14 -5.57 -7.00 5.02
N GLY A 15 -4.82 -8.10 4.96
CA GLY A 15 -5.33 -9.47 5.07
C GLY A 15 -6.01 -10.04 3.82
N LEU A 16 -6.05 -9.31 2.70
CA LEU A 16 -6.77 -9.75 1.49
C LEU A 16 -5.87 -10.52 0.51
N GLY A 17 -4.61 -10.14 0.39
CA GLY A 17 -3.80 -10.42 -0.80
C GLY A 17 -4.37 -9.70 -2.04
N MET A 18 -4.05 -10.18 -3.24
CA MET A 18 -4.60 -9.65 -4.50
C MET A 18 -6.02 -10.17 -4.78
N ARG A 19 -6.94 -9.92 -3.84
CA ARG A 19 -8.36 -10.26 -3.92
C ARG A 19 -9.21 -9.03 -3.64
N MET A 20 -10.36 -8.94 -4.31
CA MET A 20 -11.27 -7.81 -4.19
C MET A 20 -11.59 -7.48 -2.72
N PRO A 21 -11.66 -6.19 -2.34
CA PRO A 21 -11.53 -5.00 -3.21
C PRO A 21 -10.10 -4.61 -3.60
N MET A 22 -9.07 -5.34 -3.15
CA MET A 22 -7.69 -5.07 -3.50
C MET A 22 -7.35 -5.57 -4.91
N THR A 23 -6.83 -4.65 -5.74
CA THR A 23 -6.31 -4.90 -7.09
C THR A 23 -5.06 -4.05 -7.32
N TRP A 24 -4.30 -4.36 -8.37
CA TRP A 24 -3.15 -3.54 -8.75
C TRP A 24 -3.47 -2.08 -9.05
N ARG A 25 -4.68 -1.78 -9.56
CA ARG A 25 -5.08 -0.41 -9.93
C ARG A 25 -5.76 0.34 -8.80
N SER A 26 -6.32 -0.35 -7.81
CA SER A 26 -7.01 0.28 -6.68
C SER A 26 -6.06 0.89 -5.65
N LEU A 27 -4.78 0.49 -5.66
CA LEU A 27 -3.74 1.08 -4.83
C LEU A 27 -2.69 1.79 -5.69
N GLN A 28 -2.37 3.03 -5.30
CA GLN A 28 -1.23 3.78 -5.80
C GLN A 28 -0.23 4.01 -4.66
N THR A 29 1.06 3.87 -4.98
CA THR A 29 2.16 4.36 -4.15
C THR A 29 2.62 5.67 -4.78
N LEU A 30 2.42 6.76 -4.06
CA LEU A 30 2.79 8.13 -4.42
C LEU A 30 3.93 8.60 -3.52
N ASN A 31 4.51 9.76 -3.83
CA ASN A 31 5.53 10.37 -3.00
C ASN A 31 5.09 11.78 -2.62
N GLU A 32 5.26 12.15 -1.36
CA GLU A 32 5.19 13.54 -0.91
C GLU A 32 6.34 14.37 -1.52
N PRO A 33 6.28 15.71 -1.48
CA PRO A 33 7.39 16.57 -1.92
C PRO A 33 8.72 16.26 -1.20
N SER A 34 8.66 15.75 0.02
CA SER A 34 9.81 15.27 0.80
C SER A 34 10.47 13.99 0.25
N GLY A 35 9.82 13.32 -0.71
CA GLY A 35 10.19 12.00 -1.20
C GLY A 35 9.58 10.85 -0.40
N LYS A 36 8.92 11.12 0.74
CA LYS A 36 8.29 10.10 1.58
C LYS A 36 7.20 9.35 0.79
N PRO A 37 7.24 8.00 0.72
CA PRO A 37 6.21 7.23 0.05
C PRO A 37 4.90 7.22 0.85
N VAL A 38 3.78 7.35 0.15
CA VAL A 38 2.42 7.34 0.71
C VAL A 38 1.48 6.49 -0.14
N THR A 39 0.45 5.93 0.49
CA THR A 39 -0.57 5.12 -0.18
C THR A 39 -1.80 5.95 -0.52
N SER A 40 -2.30 5.80 -1.74
CA SER A 40 -3.57 6.38 -2.17
C SER A 40 -4.48 5.27 -2.70
N TYR A 41 -5.71 5.25 -2.19
CA TYR A 41 -6.69 4.19 -2.45
C TYR A 41 -7.79 4.72 -3.37
N LEU A 42 -8.26 3.87 -4.29
CA LEU A 42 -9.31 4.20 -5.23
C LEU A 42 -10.51 3.24 -5.13
N GLY A 43 -11.69 3.74 -5.46
CA GLY A 43 -12.91 2.95 -5.61
C GLY A 43 -13.26 2.15 -4.36
N ALA A 44 -13.63 0.88 -4.54
CA ALA A 44 -14.04 0.00 -3.44
C ALA A 44 -12.96 -0.21 -2.37
N LEU A 45 -11.68 -0.10 -2.71
CA LEU A 45 -10.60 -0.20 -1.71
C LEU A 45 -10.58 1.03 -0.80
N ALA A 46 -10.88 2.23 -1.33
CA ALA A 46 -10.98 3.43 -0.51
C ALA A 46 -12.11 3.30 0.52
N GLN A 47 -13.28 2.83 0.09
CA GLN A 47 -14.42 2.57 0.99
C GLN A 47 -14.05 1.53 2.05
N PHE A 48 -13.44 0.41 1.66
CA PHE A 48 -13.00 -0.63 2.59
C PHE A 48 -12.05 -0.11 3.68
N MET A 49 -11.09 0.75 3.31
CA MET A 49 -10.17 1.35 4.28
C MET A 49 -10.90 2.34 5.21
N GLN A 50 -11.84 3.12 4.68
CA GLN A 50 -12.67 4.05 5.46
C GLN A 50 -13.59 3.34 6.45
N ASP A 51 -14.31 2.30 6.01
CA ASP A 51 -15.25 1.53 6.85
C ASP A 51 -14.56 0.88 8.04
N LYS A 52 -13.29 0.49 7.87
CA LYS A 52 -12.46 -0.09 8.94
C LYS A 52 -11.76 0.96 9.80
N ASN A 53 -11.84 2.23 9.43
CA ASN A 53 -11.06 3.33 9.98
C ASN A 53 -9.56 3.01 9.99
N TRP A 54 -9.04 2.51 8.86
CA TRP A 54 -7.66 2.07 8.73
C TRP A 54 -6.79 3.09 7.99
N GLU A 55 -5.57 3.26 8.47
CA GLU A 55 -4.49 4.02 7.83
C GLU A 55 -3.30 3.10 7.57
N ALA A 56 -2.63 3.26 6.43
CA ALA A 56 -1.45 2.48 6.09
C ALA A 56 -0.21 3.37 5.99
N HIS A 57 0.86 2.94 6.64
CA HIS A 57 2.19 3.53 6.53
C HIS A 57 3.07 2.59 5.71
N VAL A 58 3.68 3.12 4.65
CA VAL A 58 4.56 2.36 3.77
C VAL A 58 5.98 2.92 3.85
N THR A 59 6.95 2.03 3.81
CA THR A 59 8.35 2.34 3.55
C THR A 59 8.87 1.42 2.46
N VAL A 60 9.77 1.92 1.62
CA VAL A 60 10.39 1.17 0.53
C VAL A 60 11.90 1.38 0.57
N SER A 61 12.64 0.34 0.21
CA SER A 61 14.08 0.38 0.00
C SER A 61 14.42 -0.55 -1.15
N ASP A 62 15.34 -0.14 -2.01
CA ASP A 62 15.86 -0.97 -3.09
C ASP A 62 17.38 -0.86 -3.20
N GLU A 63 17.95 -1.93 -3.74
CA GLU A 63 19.35 -2.10 -4.11
C GLU A 63 19.37 -2.68 -5.54
N GLN A 64 20.53 -2.90 -6.14
CA GLN A 64 20.67 -3.35 -7.54
C GLN A 64 19.73 -4.49 -7.94
N ASP A 65 19.64 -5.54 -7.13
CA ASP A 65 18.91 -6.76 -7.48
C ASP A 65 17.63 -7.00 -6.67
N MET A 66 17.26 -6.08 -5.76
CA MET A 66 16.15 -6.30 -4.83
C MET A 66 15.40 -5.02 -4.49
N ALA A 67 14.08 -5.14 -4.32
CA ALA A 67 13.27 -4.12 -3.68
C ALA A 67 12.47 -4.75 -2.54
N ILE A 68 12.48 -4.09 -1.39
CA ILE A 68 11.69 -4.45 -0.21
C ILE A 68 10.71 -3.32 0.11
N ALA A 69 9.55 -3.70 0.63
CA ALA A 69 8.59 -2.76 1.18
C ALA A 69 8.01 -3.32 2.47
N HIS A 70 7.85 -2.45 3.46
CA HIS A 70 7.11 -2.75 4.69
C HIS A 70 5.88 -1.87 4.76
N VAL A 71 4.77 -2.48 5.18
CA VAL A 71 3.49 -1.81 5.37
C VAL A 71 2.96 -2.14 6.75
N ILE A 72 2.61 -1.10 7.50
CA ILE A 72 1.88 -1.21 8.77
C ILE A 72 0.50 -0.60 8.54
N VAL A 73 -0.53 -1.34 8.92
CA VAL A 73 -1.92 -0.84 8.91
C VAL A 73 -2.37 -0.69 10.35
N THR A 74 -2.81 0.52 10.71
CA THR A 74 -3.31 0.84 12.05
C THR A 74 -4.76 1.26 11.97
N GLN A 75 -5.50 1.00 13.03
CA GLN A 75 -6.82 1.60 13.22
C GLN A 75 -6.65 3.01 13.78
N ARG A 76 -7.34 3.98 13.19
CA ARG A 76 -7.47 5.34 13.70
C ARG A 76 -8.49 5.45 14.82
#